data_AF-A0A843IE74-F1
#
_entry.id   AF-A0A843IE74-F1
#
_cell.length_a   1.000
_cell.length_b   1.000
_cell.length_c   1.000
_cell.angle_alpha   90.00
_cell.angle_beta   90.00
_cell.angle_gamma   90.00
#
_symmetry.space_group_name_H-M   'P 1'
#
loop_
_entity.id
_entity.type
_entity.pdbx_description
1 polymer ?
#
loop_
_entity_poly.entity_id
_entity_poly.type
_entity_poly.pdbx_seq_one_letter_code
_entity_poly.pdbx_strand_id
1 'polypeptide(L)'
;EGFLSVKKSIPTDFLVIPSVEISTADGHLLALNVKENIPKGRPIEETVDSVLAVGGEPIVPHLFRLLSGIKKEKLQTIHQKISAIEVFNGCSVPNSNLKTAKVAHMLHLGGTGGSDSHDPFYAGFAYTVVDTTDLRIDTILSEIKKKKTWGEGQTMPLAYRRDRMVLSVRQYMHRGFKRI
;
A
#
# COMPACT_ATOMS: atom_id res chain seq x y z
N GLU A 1 -5.59 -0.85 -16.33
CA GLU A 1 -5.85 -2.17 -16.95
C GLU A 1 -6.27 -3.24 -15.94
N GLY A 2 -5.61 -3.38 -14.78
CA GLY A 2 -5.91 -4.44 -13.79
C GLY A 2 -7.37 -4.56 -13.31
N PHE A 3 -7.89 -3.61 -12.52
CA PHE A 3 -9.28 -3.70 -12.02
C PHE A 3 -10.32 -3.82 -13.14
N LEU A 4 -10.11 -3.09 -14.24
CA LEU A 4 -11.05 -3.06 -15.37
C LEU A 4 -11.16 -4.43 -16.07
N SER A 5 -10.09 -5.21 -16.11
CA SER A 5 -10.11 -6.54 -16.76
C SER A 5 -10.90 -7.58 -15.96
N VAL A 6 -10.93 -7.46 -14.63
CA VAL A 6 -11.61 -8.43 -13.75
C VAL A 6 -13.01 -7.99 -13.33
N LYS A 7 -13.40 -6.73 -13.56
CA LYS A 7 -14.66 -6.13 -13.06
C LYS A 7 -15.91 -6.98 -13.33
N LYS A 8 -15.99 -7.64 -14.48
CA LYS A 8 -17.14 -8.47 -14.88
C LYS A 8 -17.17 -9.85 -14.23
N SER A 9 -16.05 -10.28 -13.65
CA SER A 9 -15.85 -11.61 -13.06
C SER A 9 -15.84 -11.59 -11.53
N ILE A 10 -16.08 -10.43 -10.91
CA ILE A 10 -16.11 -10.29 -9.46
C ILE A 10 -17.37 -10.96 -8.92
N PRO A 11 -17.25 -11.95 -8.01
CA PRO A 11 -18.39 -12.55 -7.31
C PRO A 11 -19.21 -11.53 -6.54
N THR A 12 -20.50 -11.79 -6.32
CA THR A 12 -21.41 -10.87 -5.62
C THR A 12 -21.08 -10.67 -4.14
N ASP A 13 -20.40 -11.64 -3.53
CA ASP A 13 -19.99 -11.67 -2.13
C ASP A 13 -18.51 -11.26 -1.93
N PHE A 14 -17.85 -10.77 -2.99
CA PHE A 14 -16.46 -10.34 -2.94
C PHE A 14 -16.31 -8.90 -3.43
N LEU A 15 -15.68 -8.06 -2.62
CA LEU A 15 -15.40 -6.68 -3.00
C LEU A 15 -14.00 -6.55 -3.57
N VAL A 16 -13.89 -5.78 -4.65
CA VAL A 16 -12.60 -5.34 -5.19
C VAL A 16 -12.57 -3.83 -5.19
N ILE A 17 -11.65 -3.25 -4.42
CA ILE A 17 -11.40 -1.81 -4.42
C ILE A 17 -10.39 -1.50 -5.55
N PRO A 18 -10.75 -0.71 -6.57
CA PRO A 18 -9.82 -0.33 -7.62
C PRO A 18 -8.67 0.45 -7.00
N SER A 19 -7.44 -0.05 -7.16
CA SER A 19 -6.27 0.51 -6.50
C SER A 19 -5.05 0.44 -7.40
N VAL A 20 -4.10 1.34 -7.20
CA VAL A 20 -2.83 1.36 -7.93
C VAL A 20 -1.68 1.70 -7.00
N GLU A 21 -0.55 1.04 -7.20
CA GLU A 21 0.73 1.41 -6.59
C GLU A 21 1.46 2.38 -7.52
N ILE A 22 1.71 3.60 -7.05
CA ILE A 22 2.32 4.69 -7.80
C ILE A 22 3.77 4.82 -7.36
N SER A 23 4.70 4.67 -8.29
CA SER A 23 6.10 4.99 -8.07
C SER A 23 6.34 6.50 -8.20
N THR A 24 6.42 7.19 -7.06
CA THR A 24 6.71 8.63 -6.97
C THR A 24 8.23 8.88 -7.03
N ALA A 25 8.63 10.16 -7.09
CA ALA A 25 10.04 10.53 -6.96
C ALA A 25 10.63 10.10 -5.60
N ASP A 26 9.81 10.10 -4.55
CA ASP A 26 10.25 9.91 -3.17
C ASP A 26 10.08 8.48 -2.64
N GLY A 27 9.35 7.62 -3.38
CA GLY A 27 9.03 6.25 -2.98
C GLY A 27 7.67 5.80 -3.52
N HIS A 28 7.12 4.71 -3.01
CA HIS A 28 5.83 4.21 -3.46
C HIS A 28 4.69 4.82 -2.64
N LEU A 29 3.54 4.94 -3.27
CA LEU A 29 2.27 5.31 -2.66
C LEU A 29 1.19 4.37 -3.19
N LEU A 30 0.37 3.81 -2.30
CA LEU A 30 -0.84 3.12 -2.71
C LEU A 30 -1.96 4.15 -2.82
N ALA A 31 -2.70 4.12 -3.92
CA ALA A 31 -3.87 4.95 -4.14
C ALA A 31 -5.09 4.05 -4.24
N LEU A 32 -5.85 3.97 -3.15
CA LEU A 32 -7.07 3.18 -3.08
C LEU A 32 -8.24 3.96 -3.68
N ASN A 33 -9.19 3.24 -4.26
CA ASN A 33 -10.38 3.77 -4.93
C ASN A 33 -10.08 4.74 -6.10
N VAL A 34 -8.94 4.58 -6.75
CA VAL A 34 -8.56 5.38 -7.91
C VAL A 34 -8.82 4.63 -9.20
N LYS A 35 -9.55 5.27 -10.12
CA LYS A 35 -9.87 4.75 -11.46
C LYS A 35 -9.11 5.49 -12.57
N GLU A 36 -8.64 6.69 -12.27
CA GLU A 36 -7.90 7.56 -13.18
C GLU A 36 -6.41 7.25 -13.14
N ASN A 37 -5.69 7.63 -14.20
CA ASN A 37 -4.25 7.46 -14.25
C ASN A 37 -3.55 8.61 -13.51
N ILE A 38 -2.96 8.32 -12.35
CA ILE A 38 -2.14 9.29 -11.62
C ILE A 38 -0.70 9.23 -12.16
N PRO A 39 -0.11 10.37 -12.60
CA PRO A 39 1.24 10.37 -13.16
C PRO A 39 2.30 9.90 -12.17
N LYS A 40 3.17 9.00 -12.64
CA LYS A 40 4.35 8.53 -11.88
C LYS A 40 5.48 9.56 -11.85
N GLY A 41 6.41 9.41 -10.92
CA GLY A 41 7.63 10.22 -10.83
C GLY A 41 7.45 11.65 -10.31
N ARG A 42 6.23 12.04 -9.91
CA ARG A 42 5.98 13.31 -9.22
C ARG A 42 6.43 13.26 -7.75
N PRO A 43 6.65 14.41 -7.09
CA PRO A 43 6.84 14.46 -5.64
C PRO A 43 5.68 13.80 -4.90
N ILE A 44 5.97 13.21 -3.74
CA ILE A 44 4.94 12.51 -2.95
C ILE A 44 3.81 13.46 -2.52
N GLU A 45 4.11 14.72 -2.19
CA GLU A 45 3.12 15.72 -1.78
C GLU A 45 2.09 15.98 -2.89
N GLU A 46 2.56 16.23 -4.12
CA GLU A 46 1.70 16.42 -5.30
C GLU A 46 0.92 15.16 -5.65
N THR A 47 1.53 13.99 -5.46
CA THR A 47 0.88 12.70 -5.75
C THR A 47 -0.25 12.45 -4.76
N VAL A 48 -0.04 12.70 -3.46
CA VAL A 48 -1.07 12.63 -2.42
C VAL A 48 -2.24 13.56 -2.75
N ASP A 49 -1.94 14.81 -3.13
CA ASP A 49 -2.98 15.79 -3.50
C ASP A 49 -3.77 15.34 -4.73
N SER A 50 -3.09 14.75 -5.73
CA SER A 50 -3.75 14.21 -6.92
C SER A 50 -4.66 13.03 -6.60
N VAL A 51 -4.26 12.14 -5.69
CA VAL A 51 -5.06 11.00 -5.24
C VAL A 51 -6.31 11.48 -4.49
N LEU A 52 -6.15 12.45 -3.58
CA LEU A 52 -7.27 13.02 -2.83
C LEU A 52 -8.25 13.77 -3.74
N ALA A 53 -7.76 14.50 -4.74
CA ALA A 53 -8.59 15.26 -5.68
C ALA A 53 -9.56 14.37 -6.48
N VAL A 54 -9.19 13.13 -6.77
CA VAL A 54 -10.05 12.15 -7.46
C VAL A 54 -10.86 11.27 -6.50
N GLY A 55 -10.88 11.61 -5.20
CA GLY A 55 -11.63 10.89 -4.17
C GLY A 55 -10.98 9.57 -3.72
N GLY A 56 -9.70 9.35 -4.05
CA GLY A 56 -8.94 8.20 -3.59
C GLY A 56 -8.44 8.34 -2.15
N GLU A 57 -8.00 7.23 -1.56
CA GLU A 57 -7.34 7.21 -0.25
C GLU A 57 -5.86 6.87 -0.41
N PRO A 58 -4.94 7.82 -0.11
CA PRO A 58 -3.50 7.59 -0.17
C PRO A 58 -3.01 6.82 1.06
N ILE A 59 -2.29 5.72 0.84
CA ILE A 59 -1.68 4.91 1.89
C ILE A 59 -0.19 4.78 1.61
N VAL A 60 0.65 5.02 2.62
CA VAL A 60 2.10 4.84 2.50
C VAL A 60 2.45 3.36 2.74
N PRO A 61 2.91 2.62 1.72
CA PRO A 61 3.32 1.23 1.86
C PRO A 61 4.73 1.11 2.44
N HIS A 62 4.99 0.00 3.13
CA HIS A 62 6.31 -0.52 3.48
C HIS A 62 7.40 0.57 3.76
N LEU A 63 7.10 1.48 4.69
CA LEU A 63 7.85 2.73 4.96
C LEU A 63 9.38 2.56 5.03
N PHE A 64 9.87 1.48 5.65
CA PHE A 64 11.31 1.24 5.84
C PHE A 64 11.95 0.35 4.76
N ARG A 65 11.29 0.16 3.61
CA ARG A 65 11.85 -0.60 2.48
C ARG A 65 12.92 0.23 1.76
N LEU A 66 14.11 -0.36 1.59
CA LEU A 66 15.34 0.37 1.20
C LEU A 66 15.23 1.18 -0.10
N LEU A 67 14.63 0.62 -1.16
CA LEU A 67 14.65 1.23 -2.50
C LEU A 67 13.36 1.96 -2.87
N SER A 68 12.26 1.62 -2.20
CA SER A 68 10.91 2.04 -2.57
C SER A 68 10.06 2.58 -1.44
N GLY A 69 10.50 2.49 -0.17
CA GLY A 69 9.84 3.18 0.93
C GLY A 69 10.14 4.68 0.87
N ILE A 70 9.15 5.51 1.21
CA ILE A 70 9.41 6.94 1.39
C ILE A 70 10.29 7.16 2.62
N LYS A 71 11.07 8.25 2.61
CA LYS A 71 11.85 8.64 3.80
C LYS A 71 10.97 9.28 4.87
N LYS A 72 11.43 9.27 6.12
CA LYS A 72 10.68 9.85 7.26
C LYS A 72 10.41 11.34 7.09
N GLU A 73 11.36 12.07 6.52
CA GLU A 73 11.24 13.51 6.29
C GLU A 73 10.11 13.80 5.32
N LYS A 74 9.93 12.93 4.31
CA LYS A 74 8.82 13.00 3.36
C LYS A 74 7.49 12.53 3.96
N LEU A 75 7.50 11.58 4.90
CA LEU A 75 6.29 11.26 5.65
C LEU A 75 5.80 12.47 6.47
N GLN A 76 6.71 13.25 7.06
CA GLN A 76 6.38 14.46 7.82
C GLN A 76 5.76 15.58 6.98
N THR A 77 5.94 15.60 5.66
CA THR A 77 5.30 16.61 4.81
C THR A 77 3.85 16.25 4.47
N ILE A 78 3.50 14.96 4.52
CA ILE A 78 2.18 14.46 4.10
C ILE A 78 1.32 13.89 5.24
N HIS A 79 1.86 13.65 6.44
CA HIS A 79 1.14 12.87 7.46
C HIS A 79 -0.21 13.46 7.90
N GLN A 80 -0.40 14.77 7.76
CA GLN A 80 -1.69 15.43 8.05
C GLN A 80 -2.75 15.21 6.96
N LYS A 81 -2.34 14.77 5.77
CA LYS A 81 -3.21 14.53 4.61
C LYS A 81 -3.59 13.06 4.42
N ILE A 82 -2.98 12.15 5.18
CA ILE A 82 -3.21 10.71 5.08
C ILE A 82 -3.87 10.20 6.36
N SER A 83 -4.73 9.19 6.23
CA SER A 83 -5.44 8.63 7.39
C SER A 83 -4.72 7.42 7.98
N ALA A 84 -4.03 6.65 7.13
CA ALA A 84 -3.38 5.39 7.53
C ALA A 84 -2.09 5.12 6.73
N ILE A 85 -1.27 4.22 7.27
CA ILE A 85 -0.07 3.67 6.61
C ILE A 85 -0.08 2.14 6.67
N GLU A 86 0.65 1.48 5.78
CA GLU A 86 0.78 0.02 5.79
C GLU A 86 1.69 -0.42 6.95
N VAL A 87 1.06 -0.73 8.08
CA VAL A 87 1.75 -1.19 9.29
C VAL A 87 2.21 -2.64 9.19
N PHE A 88 1.57 -3.43 8.32
CA PHE A 88 1.93 -4.83 8.10
C PHE A 88 2.01 -5.19 6.62
N ASN A 89 3.23 -5.37 6.12
CA ASN A 89 3.48 -5.86 4.78
C ASN A 89 4.00 -7.30 4.82
N GLY A 90 3.32 -8.23 4.16
CA GLY A 90 3.64 -9.67 4.20
C GLY A 90 5.01 -10.03 3.60
N CYS A 91 5.50 -9.22 2.65
CA CYS A 91 6.80 -9.40 2.02
C CYS A 91 7.94 -8.65 2.75
N SER A 92 7.63 -7.86 3.77
CA SER A 92 8.61 -7.08 4.53
C SER A 92 9.20 -7.87 5.69
N VAL A 93 10.36 -7.43 6.19
CA VAL A 93 10.96 -8.04 7.39
C VAL A 93 10.15 -7.66 8.63
N PRO A 94 9.97 -8.55 9.63
CA PRO A 94 9.11 -8.28 10.79
C PRO A 94 9.47 -7.00 11.55
N ASN A 95 10.78 -6.72 11.70
CA ASN A 95 11.26 -5.51 12.35
C ASN A 95 10.86 -4.21 11.61
N SER A 96 10.66 -4.27 10.29
CA SER A 96 10.15 -3.14 9.51
C SER A 96 8.70 -2.85 9.90
N ASN A 97 7.85 -3.88 9.96
CA ASN A 97 6.44 -3.75 10.34
C ASN A 97 6.33 -3.18 11.77
N LEU A 98 7.12 -3.69 12.73
CA LEU A 98 7.14 -3.15 14.10
C LEU A 98 7.54 -1.67 14.15
N LYS A 99 8.51 -1.24 13.34
CA LYS A 99 8.91 0.17 13.26
C LYS A 99 7.80 1.02 12.62
N THR A 100 7.14 0.53 11.58
CA THR A 100 6.03 1.24 10.93
C THR A 100 4.84 1.39 11.87
N ALA A 101 4.47 0.34 12.61
CA ALA A 101 3.43 0.41 13.64
C ALA A 101 3.73 1.47 14.71
N LYS A 102 4.98 1.55 15.19
CA LYS A 102 5.40 2.62 16.11
C LYS A 102 5.21 4.01 15.51
N VAL A 103 5.55 4.19 14.22
CA VAL A 103 5.35 5.47 13.52
C VAL A 103 3.86 5.80 13.39
N ALA A 104 3.00 4.84 13.05
CA ALA A 104 1.55 5.04 12.98
C ALA A 104 1.00 5.54 14.31
N HIS A 105 1.38 4.92 15.43
CA HIS A 105 0.97 5.37 16.76
C HIS A 105 1.49 6.77 17.10
N MET A 106 2.77 7.07 16.84
CA MET A 106 3.35 8.40 17.11
C MET A 106 2.68 9.51 16.32
N LEU A 107 2.20 9.24 15.11
CA LEU A 107 1.55 10.22 14.24
C LEU A 107 0.01 10.19 14.34
N HIS A 108 -0.55 9.39 15.25
CA HIS A 108 -1.99 9.17 15.39
C HIS A 108 -2.65 8.80 14.05
N LEU A 109 -2.07 7.85 13.33
CA LEU A 109 -2.56 7.30 12.06
C LEU A 109 -3.16 5.91 12.27
N GLY A 110 -4.11 5.54 11.41
CA GLY A 110 -4.60 4.16 11.32
C GLY A 110 -3.57 3.24 10.67
N GLY A 111 -3.88 1.94 10.65
CA GLY A 111 -3.05 0.93 10.01
C GLY A 111 -3.77 0.21 8.88
N THR A 112 -3.02 -0.14 7.83
CA THR A 112 -3.44 -1.12 6.83
C THR A 112 -2.43 -2.26 6.77
N GLY A 113 -2.85 -3.39 6.23
CA GLY A 113 -1.99 -4.53 5.94
C GLY A 113 -2.23 -5.06 4.52
N GLY A 114 -1.14 -5.46 3.89
CA GLY A 114 -1.12 -5.95 2.51
C GLY A 114 -0.09 -7.05 2.30
N SER A 115 -0.47 -8.09 1.56
CA SER A 115 0.45 -9.18 1.26
C SER A 115 1.58 -8.75 0.33
N ASP A 116 1.38 -7.75 -0.53
CA ASP A 116 2.35 -7.39 -1.60
C ASP A 116 2.71 -8.64 -2.44
N SER A 117 1.66 -9.42 -2.74
CA SER A 117 1.83 -10.74 -3.32
C SER A 117 2.02 -10.66 -4.83
N HIS A 118 3.02 -11.40 -5.29
CA HIS A 118 3.28 -11.64 -6.72
C HIS A 118 2.98 -13.10 -7.11
N ASP A 119 2.38 -13.86 -6.19
CA ASP A 119 1.93 -15.23 -6.36
C ASP A 119 0.55 -15.38 -5.68
N PRO A 120 -0.50 -15.86 -6.39
CA PRO A 120 -1.82 -16.04 -5.80
C PRO A 120 -1.83 -16.83 -4.49
N PHE A 121 -0.88 -17.77 -4.30
CA PHE A 121 -0.78 -18.58 -3.08
C PHE A 121 -0.58 -17.74 -1.81
N TYR A 122 0.14 -16.62 -1.89
CA TYR A 122 0.37 -15.75 -0.74
C TYR A 122 -0.63 -14.59 -0.63
N ALA A 123 -1.67 -14.57 -1.46
CA ALA A 123 -2.75 -13.59 -1.31
C ALA A 123 -3.42 -13.77 0.07
N GLY A 124 -3.62 -12.66 0.80
CA GLY A 124 -4.22 -12.69 2.14
C GLY A 124 -3.29 -13.12 3.27
N PHE A 125 -2.00 -13.41 3.02
CA PHE A 125 -1.05 -13.64 4.11
C PHE A 125 -0.92 -12.43 5.04
N ALA A 126 -1.08 -11.22 4.50
CA ALA A 126 -1.26 -10.01 5.27
C ALA A 126 -2.51 -9.27 4.77
N TYR A 127 -3.24 -8.69 5.71
CA TYR A 127 -4.56 -8.14 5.47
C TYR A 127 -4.84 -6.97 6.42
N THR A 128 -5.90 -6.22 6.10
CA THR A 128 -6.41 -5.15 6.95
C THR A 128 -7.66 -5.64 7.67
N VAL A 129 -7.68 -5.53 9.00
CA VAL A 129 -8.87 -5.77 9.82
C VAL A 129 -9.75 -4.53 9.78
N VAL A 130 -11.02 -4.74 9.45
CA VAL A 130 -12.05 -3.69 9.41
C VAL A 130 -13.26 -4.21 10.17
N ASP A 131 -13.62 -3.54 11.26
CA ASP A 131 -14.73 -3.95 12.13
C ASP A 131 -16.06 -3.39 11.58
N THR A 132 -16.62 -4.07 10.59
CA THR A 132 -17.91 -3.72 9.98
C THR A 132 -18.60 -4.94 9.39
N THR A 133 -19.93 -4.93 9.41
CA THR A 133 -20.77 -5.91 8.70
C THR A 133 -21.22 -5.43 7.31
N ASP A 134 -20.99 -4.15 7.01
CA ASP A 134 -21.41 -3.52 5.77
C ASP A 134 -20.29 -3.57 4.71
N LEU A 135 -20.49 -4.48 3.76
CA LEU A 135 -19.59 -4.76 2.64
C LEU A 135 -19.78 -3.78 1.48
N ARG A 136 -19.68 -2.47 1.76
CA ARG A 136 -19.61 -1.43 0.73
C ARG A 136 -18.23 -0.79 0.72
N ILE A 137 -17.71 -0.51 -0.48
CA ILE A 137 -16.40 0.14 -0.67
C ILE A 137 -16.32 1.45 0.13
N ASP A 138 -17.36 2.28 0.06
CA ASP A 138 -17.41 3.55 0.79
C ASP A 138 -17.33 3.38 2.31
N THR A 139 -17.91 2.32 2.84
CA THR A 139 -17.85 1.99 4.28
C THR A 139 -16.43 1.59 4.67
N ILE A 140 -15.79 0.72 3.90
CA ILE A 140 -14.39 0.32 4.15
C ILE A 140 -13.45 1.53 4.10
N LEU A 141 -13.58 2.38 3.07
CA LEU A 141 -12.80 3.61 2.95
C LEU A 141 -13.08 4.59 4.09
N SER A 142 -14.32 4.67 4.57
CA SER A 142 -14.69 5.48 5.73
C SER A 142 -13.99 5.02 7.00
N GLU A 143 -13.90 3.71 7.24
CA GLU A 143 -13.21 3.18 8.42
C GLU A 143 -11.69 3.42 8.36
N ILE A 144 -11.08 3.34 7.17
CA ILE A 144 -9.69 3.74 6.94
C ILE A 144 -9.51 5.24 7.25
N LYS A 145 -10.39 6.10 6.73
CA LYS A 145 -10.37 7.56 6.97
C LYS A 145 -10.53 7.92 8.44
N LYS A 146 -11.37 7.19 9.16
CA LYS A 146 -11.56 7.31 10.62
C LYS A 146 -10.42 6.73 11.43
N LYS A 147 -9.40 6.15 10.78
CA LYS A 147 -8.21 5.56 11.42
C LYS A 147 -8.53 4.36 12.30
N LYS A 148 -9.61 3.63 11.98
CA LYS A 148 -10.15 2.51 12.76
C LYS A 148 -9.70 1.14 12.27
N THR A 149 -8.86 1.10 11.24
CA THR A 149 -8.34 -0.15 10.67
C THR A 149 -6.95 -0.46 11.20
N TRP A 150 -6.59 -1.75 11.15
CA TRP A 150 -5.24 -2.19 11.48
C TRP A 150 -4.74 -3.30 10.55
N GLY A 151 -3.43 -3.34 10.32
CA GLY A 151 -2.80 -4.36 9.49
C GLY A 151 -2.31 -5.55 10.30
N GLU A 152 -2.65 -6.75 9.87
CA GLU A 152 -2.28 -8.01 10.52
C GLU A 152 -1.85 -9.07 9.50
N GLY A 153 -1.39 -10.23 10.02
CA GLY A 153 -1.13 -11.42 9.23
C GLY A 153 0.21 -12.08 9.54
N GLN A 154 0.76 -12.75 8.53
CA GLN A 154 1.97 -13.54 8.60
C GLN A 154 3.00 -13.04 7.60
N THR A 155 4.25 -13.04 8.02
CA THR A 155 5.38 -12.76 7.11
C THR A 155 5.61 -13.97 6.21
N MET A 156 5.77 -13.75 4.91
CA MET A 156 6.05 -14.81 3.95
C MET A 156 7.38 -15.54 4.25
N PRO A 157 7.54 -16.80 3.81
CA PRO A 157 8.77 -17.56 4.01
C PRO A 157 10.01 -16.79 3.56
N LEU A 158 11.10 -16.93 4.32
CA LEU A 158 12.35 -16.19 4.04
C LEU A 158 12.90 -16.48 2.64
N ALA A 159 12.84 -17.74 2.21
CA ALA A 159 13.28 -18.16 0.88
C ALA A 159 12.55 -17.38 -0.23
N TYR A 160 11.22 -17.29 -0.13
CA TYR A 160 10.41 -16.54 -1.09
C TYR A 160 10.80 -15.05 -1.10
N ARG A 161 10.88 -14.40 0.06
CA ARG A 161 11.25 -12.98 0.16
C ARG A 161 12.64 -12.70 -0.40
N ARG A 162 13.61 -13.59 -0.17
CA ARG A 162 14.97 -13.49 -0.75
C ARG A 162 14.92 -13.56 -2.26
N ASP A 163 14.23 -14.55 -2.82
CA ASP A 163 14.16 -14.75 -4.26
C ASP A 163 13.46 -13.57 -4.95
N ARG A 164 12.40 -13.04 -4.33
CA ARG A 164 11.75 -11.79 -4.75
C ARG A 164 12.68 -10.59 -4.72
N MET A 165 13.47 -10.42 -3.66
CA MET A 165 14.46 -9.35 -3.58
C MET A 165 15.48 -9.45 -4.73
N VAL A 166 16.02 -10.65 -4.99
CA VAL A 166 16.98 -10.87 -6.09
C VAL A 166 16.35 -10.55 -7.45
N LEU A 167 15.12 -11.00 -7.69
CA LEU A 167 14.40 -10.70 -8.93
C LEU A 167 14.19 -9.19 -9.10
N SER A 168 13.75 -8.49 -8.05
CA SER A 168 13.52 -7.04 -8.09
C SER A 168 14.79 -6.25 -8.43
N VAL A 169 15.93 -6.64 -7.84
CA VAL A 169 17.25 -6.04 -8.12
C VAL A 169 17.68 -6.31 -9.56
N ARG A 170 17.55 -7.55 -10.06
CA ARG A 170 17.85 -7.87 -11.46
C ARG A 170 17.01 -7.07 -12.44
N GLN A 171 15.71 -6.96 -12.19
CA GLN A 171 14.80 -6.15 -13.01
C GLN A 171 15.17 -4.66 -12.97
N TYR A 172 15.58 -4.13 -11.82
CA TYR A 172 16.06 -2.76 -11.69
C TYR A 172 17.33 -2.51 -12.52
N MET A 173 18.31 -3.41 -12.44
CA MET A 173 19.52 -3.32 -13.26
C MET A 173 19.21 -3.41 -14.77
N HIS A 174 18.34 -4.35 -15.18
CA HIS A 174 17.95 -4.52 -16.57
C HIS A 174 17.27 -3.26 -17.16
N ARG A 175 16.64 -2.45 -16.31
CA ARG A 175 16.02 -1.17 -16.72
C ARG A 175 16.99 0.01 -16.72
N GLY A 176 18.29 -0.24 -16.53
CA GLY A 176 19.30 0.81 -16.42
C GLY A 176 19.13 1.64 -15.16
N PHE A 177 18.84 1.00 -14.02
CA PHE A 177 18.62 1.64 -12.73
C PHE A 177 17.44 2.63 -12.72
N LYS A 178 16.43 2.38 -13.56
CA LYS A 178 15.17 3.13 -13.56
C LYS A 178 14.12 2.41 -12.73
N ARG A 179 13.40 3.18 -11.90
CA ARG A 179 12.23 2.69 -11.13
C ARG A 179 11.07 2.37 -12.08
N ILE A 180 10.14 1.54 -11.61
CA ILE A 180 8.95 1.12 -12.37
C ILE A 180 8.06 2.34 -12.62
#